data_AF-A0A0Q0H4Z6-F1
#
_entry.id   AF-A0A0Q0H4Z6-F1
#
_cell.length_a   1.000
_cell.length_b   1.000
_cell.length_c   1.000
_cell.angle_alpha   90.00
_cell.angle_beta   90.00
_cell.angle_gamma   90.00
#
_symmetry.space_group_name_H-M   'P 1'
#
loop_
_entity.id
_entity.type
_entity.pdbx_description
1 polymer ?
#
loop_
_entity_poly.entity_id
_entity_poly.type
_entity_poly.pdbx_seq_one_letter_code
_entity_poly.pdbx_strand_id
1 'polypeptide(L)'
;MAEFKKLRSFWNMVIVVIGIIYLLHTYVTNRVVALLSDGTPNTTLVLRGCTSVECHIKGTLRTDPISLESYILKSDGTKLYFNHDEISSLSWPVIDANSE
;
A
#
# COMPACT_ATOMS: atom_id res chain seq x y z
N MET A 1 11.81 -39.43 -28.66
CA MET A 1 10.95 -39.41 -27.44
C MET A 1 11.65 -38.83 -26.20
N ALA A 2 12.93 -39.16 -25.94
CA ALA A 2 13.66 -38.68 -24.76
C ALA A 2 13.94 -37.16 -24.77
N GLU A 3 14.28 -36.58 -25.93
CA GLU A 3 14.56 -35.14 -26.03
C GLU A 3 13.34 -34.27 -25.76
N PHE A 4 12.15 -34.72 -26.18
CA PHE A 4 10.89 -34.01 -25.93
C PHE A 4 10.53 -33.97 -24.44
N LYS A 5 10.81 -35.05 -23.69
CA LYS A 5 10.68 -35.05 -22.22
C LYS A 5 11.66 -34.10 -21.55
N LYS A 6 12.90 -34.03 -22.06
CA LYS A 6 13.96 -33.15 -21.52
C LYS A 6 13.64 -31.67 -21.76
N LEU A 7 13.17 -31.33 -22.96
CA LEU A 7 12.74 -29.97 -23.31
C LEU A 7 11.52 -29.54 -22.48
N ARG A 8 10.53 -30.41 -22.30
CA ARG A 8 9.35 -30.13 -21.45
C ARG A 8 9.75 -29.93 -19.98
N SER A 9 10.70 -30.71 -19.48
CA SER A 9 11.24 -30.54 -18.13
C SER A 9 11.97 -29.21 -17.96
N PHE A 10 12.73 -28.78 -18.96
CA PHE A 10 13.41 -27.48 -18.96
C PHE A 10 12.41 -26.33 -18.91
N TRP A 11 11.40 -26.33 -19.79
CA TRP A 11 10.36 -25.29 -19.79
C TRP A 11 9.57 -25.24 -18.48
N ASN A 12 9.25 -26.39 -17.88
CA ASN A 12 8.60 -26.43 -16.57
C ASN A 12 9.48 -25.79 -15.48
N MET A 13 10.79 -26.05 -15.47
CA MET A 13 11.72 -25.41 -14.54
C MET A 13 11.77 -23.89 -14.75
N VAL A 14 11.84 -23.43 -16.00
CA VAL A 14 11.84 -22.01 -16.34
C VAL A 14 10.56 -21.32 -15.85
N ILE A 15 9.39 -21.92 -16.08
CA ILE A 15 8.10 -21.39 -15.61
C ILE A 15 8.08 -21.28 -14.08
N VAL A 16 8.57 -22.29 -13.36
CA VAL A 16 8.65 -22.27 -11.89
C VAL A 16 9.57 -21.14 -11.42
N VAL A 17 10.74 -20.98 -12.03
CA VAL A 17 11.68 -19.91 -11.67
C VAL A 17 11.09 -18.53 -11.94
N ILE A 18 10.47 -18.33 -13.10
CA ILE A 18 9.78 -17.08 -13.43
C ILE A 18 8.65 -16.81 -12.45
N GLY A 19 7.87 -17.83 -12.09
CA GLY A 19 6.81 -17.72 -11.07
C GLY A 19 7.34 -17.28 -9.72
N ILE A 20 8.47 -17.84 -9.26
CA ILE A 20 9.13 -17.45 -8.01
C ILE A 20 9.63 -16.00 -8.08
N ILE A 21 10.27 -15.61 -9.18
CA ILE A 21 10.76 -14.23 -9.39
C ILE A 21 9.58 -13.26 -9.36
N TYR A 22 8.47 -13.60 -10.03
CA TYR A 22 7.27 -12.78 -10.04
C TYR A 22 6.67 -12.60 -8.63
N LEU A 23 6.56 -13.68 -7.86
CA LEU A 23 6.07 -13.61 -6.48
C LEU A 23 7.00 -12.75 -5.60
N LEU A 24 8.32 -12.93 -5.70
CA LEU A 24 9.30 -12.10 -5.01
C LEU A 24 9.19 -10.63 -5.41
N HIS A 25 9.02 -10.36 -6.69
CA HIS A 25 8.86 -9.00 -7.21
C HIS A 25 7.60 -8.34 -6.64
N THR A 26 6.46 -9.03 -6.62
CA THR A 26 5.22 -8.46 -6.04
C THR A 26 5.37 -8.17 -4.55
N TYR A 27 6.08 -9.02 -3.80
CA TYR A 27 6.31 -8.84 -2.37
C TYR A 27 7.24 -7.67 -2.06
N VAL A 28 8.34 -7.53 -2.81
CA VAL A 28 9.35 -6.48 -2.61
C VAL A 28 8.83 -5.13 -3.12
N THR A 29 8.31 -5.11 -4.36
CA THR A 29 7.12 -4.36 -4.79
C THR A 29 6.57 -3.32 -3.83
N ASN A 30 5.56 -3.79 -3.09
CA ASN A 30 4.74 -3.01 -2.20
C ASN A 30 5.53 -2.36 -1.06
N ARG A 31 6.58 -3.05 -0.56
CA ARG A 31 7.42 -2.54 0.53
C ARG A 31 8.28 -1.38 0.06
N VAL A 32 8.85 -1.48 -1.14
CA VAL A 32 9.65 -0.41 -1.76
C VAL A 32 8.76 0.81 -2.05
N VAL A 33 7.56 0.58 -2.61
CA VAL A 33 6.59 1.67 -2.84
C VAL A 33 6.19 2.34 -1.52
N ALA A 34 5.90 1.58 -0.48
CA ALA A 34 5.58 2.13 0.84
C ALA A 34 6.75 2.93 1.46
N LEU A 35 7.99 2.51 1.24
CA LEU A 35 9.21 3.22 1.68
C LEU A 35 9.44 4.53 0.94
N LEU A 36 9.23 4.53 -0.38
CA LEU A 36 9.56 5.66 -1.25
C LEU A 36 8.39 6.62 -1.48
N SER A 37 7.16 6.23 -1.16
CA SER A 37 6.00 7.10 -1.29
C SER A 37 5.99 8.15 -0.19
N ASP A 38 5.84 9.41 -0.57
CA ASP A 38 5.62 10.51 0.37
C ASP A 38 4.25 10.45 1.06
N GLY A 39 3.38 9.53 0.64
CA GLY A 39 2.01 9.36 1.12
C GLY A 39 1.03 10.35 0.50
N THR A 40 -0.21 10.30 0.95
CA THR A 40 -1.27 11.22 0.52
C THR A 40 -1.43 12.34 1.55
N PRO A 41 -0.97 13.57 1.25
CA PRO A 41 -1.00 14.67 2.21
C PRO A 41 -2.44 15.15 2.45
N ASN A 42 -2.64 15.87 3.57
CA ASN A 42 -3.92 16.48 3.94
C ASN A 42 -5.11 15.52 3.95
N THR A 43 -4.84 14.25 4.25
CA THR A 43 -5.88 13.24 4.44
C THR A 43 -6.63 13.52 5.73
N THR A 44 -7.94 13.54 5.64
CA THR A 44 -8.88 13.59 6.77
C THR A 44 -9.51 12.21 6.93
N LEU A 45 -9.28 11.61 8.09
CA LEU A 45 -9.83 10.34 8.53
C LEU A 45 -10.93 10.61 9.56
N VAL A 46 -12.10 10.01 9.35
CA VAL A 46 -13.21 10.04 10.30
C VAL A 46 -13.54 8.61 10.70
N LEU A 47 -13.37 8.30 11.98
CA LEU A 47 -13.71 6.99 12.54
C LEU A 47 -15.20 6.90 12.86
N ARG A 48 -15.75 5.69 12.87
CA ARG A 48 -17.13 5.41 13.27
C ARG A 48 -17.35 5.88 14.71
N GLY A 49 -18.43 6.63 14.93
CA GLY A 49 -18.74 7.25 16.22
C GLY A 49 -18.17 8.66 16.40
N CYS A 50 -17.38 9.17 15.46
CA CYS A 50 -16.99 10.58 15.43
C CYS A 50 -18.11 11.43 14.84
N THR A 51 -18.71 12.29 15.67
CA THR A 51 -19.87 13.13 15.29
C THR A 51 -19.56 14.63 15.18
N SER A 52 -18.34 15.06 15.51
CA SER A 52 -17.92 16.47 15.47
C SER A 52 -16.66 16.67 14.63
N VAL A 53 -16.48 17.87 14.08
CA VAL A 53 -15.31 18.19 13.25
C VAL A 53 -14.00 18.10 14.04
N GLU A 54 -14.06 18.30 15.36
CA GLU A 54 -12.90 18.22 16.25
C GLU A 54 -12.36 16.79 16.41
N CYS A 55 -13.19 15.77 16.22
CA CYS A 55 -12.73 14.38 16.26
C CYS A 55 -12.19 13.87 14.91
N HIS A 56 -12.18 14.71 13.86
CA HIS A 56 -11.59 14.37 12.58
C HIS A 56 -10.07 14.33 12.69
N ILE A 57 -9.46 13.23 12.27
CA ILE A 57 -8.00 13.06 12.30
C ILE A 57 -7.43 13.56 10.98
N LYS A 58 -6.59 14.58 11.03
CA LYS A 58 -5.90 15.12 9.84
C LYS A 58 -4.42 14.77 9.86
N GLY A 59 -3.88 14.46 8.69
CA GLY A 59 -2.44 14.24 8.51
C GLY A 59 -2.13 13.68 7.13
N THR A 60 -0.97 13.06 7.00
CA THR A 60 -0.53 12.40 5.76
C THR A 60 -0.79 10.91 5.87
N LEU A 61 -1.59 10.36 4.95
CA LEU A 61 -1.80 8.92 4.87
C LEU A 61 -0.55 8.25 4.31
N ARG A 62 -0.01 7.28 5.03
CA ARG A 62 1.16 6.49 4.63
C ARG A 62 0.94 5.01 4.90
N THR A 63 1.77 4.19 4.28
CA THR A 63 1.78 2.74 4.49
C THR A 63 3.08 2.37 5.16
N ASP A 64 3.01 1.54 6.20
CA ASP A 64 4.21 1.03 6.87
C ASP A 64 4.91 0.01 5.94
N PRO A 65 6.19 0.17 5.60
CA PRO A 65 6.88 -0.73 4.68
C PRO A 65 7.15 -2.11 5.28
N ILE A 66 7.01 -2.27 6.60
CA ILE A 66 7.22 -3.53 7.32
C ILE A 66 5.89 -4.27 7.49
N SER A 67 4.87 -3.63 8.09
CA SER A 67 3.57 -4.29 8.33
C SER A 67 2.60 -4.19 7.15
N LEU A 68 2.85 -3.27 6.20
CA LEU A 68 1.94 -2.91 5.11
C LEU A 68 0.60 -2.32 5.58
N GLU A 69 0.51 -1.94 6.86
CA GLU A 69 -0.66 -1.28 7.42
C GLU A 69 -0.66 0.21 7.08
N SER A 70 -1.84 0.76 6.85
CA SER A 70 -2.04 2.19 6.64
C SER A 70 -2.06 2.94 7.98
N TYR A 71 -1.47 4.13 7.99
CA TYR A 71 -1.46 5.01 9.15
C TYR A 71 -1.53 6.48 8.74
N ILE A 72 -2.07 7.33 9.61
CA ILE A 72 -2.00 8.79 9.47
C ILE A 72 -0.77 9.29 10.23
N LEU A 73 0.12 9.98 9.53
CA LEU A 73 1.20 10.76 10.11
C LEU A 73 0.70 12.18 10.39
N LYS A 74 0.60 12.55 11.67
CA LYS A 74 0.25 13.91 12.10
C LYS A 74 1.44 14.85 11.97
N SER A 75 1.17 16.16 12.00
CA SER A 75 2.19 17.22 11.92
C SER A 75 3.16 17.24 13.10
N ASP A 76 2.76 16.70 14.25
CA ASP A 76 3.60 16.52 15.43
C ASP A 76 4.52 15.29 15.35
N GLY A 77 4.45 14.52 14.24
CA GLY A 77 5.19 13.28 14.04
C GLY A 77 4.50 12.03 14.61
N THR A 78 3.34 12.16 15.26
CA THR A 78 2.57 11.03 15.78
C THR A 78 2.06 10.16 14.63
N LYS A 79 2.27 8.85 14.72
CA LYS A 79 1.70 7.85 13.81
C LYS A 79 0.44 7.24 14.42
N LEU A 80 -0.66 7.30 13.69
CA LEU A 80 -1.93 6.68 14.08
C LEU A 80 -2.30 5.57 13.11
N TYR A 81 -2.20 4.34 13.58
CA TYR A 81 -2.71 3.16 12.90
C TYR A 81 -4.21 3.04 13.19
N PHE A 82 -4.98 2.59 12.20
CA PHE A 82 -6.43 2.49 12.30
C PHE A 82 -6.92 1.26 11.53
N ASN A 83 -8.00 0.65 12.02
CA ASN A 83 -8.65 -0.44 11.30
C ASN A 83 -9.57 0.15 10.22
N HIS A 84 -9.48 -0.39 9.00
CA HIS A 84 -10.36 0.00 7.89
C HIS A 84 -11.85 -0.22 8.19
N ASP A 85 -12.18 -1.23 9.01
CA ASP A 85 -13.57 -1.52 9.41
C ASP A 85 -14.16 -0.45 10.34
N GLU A 86 -13.30 0.32 11.00
CA GLU A 86 -13.69 1.39 11.92
C GLU A 86 -13.76 2.75 11.22
N ILE A 87 -13.47 2.82 9.92
CA ILE A 87 -13.55 4.06 9.15
C ILE A 87 -15.01 4.34 8.80
N SER A 88 -15.45 5.56 9.09
CA SER A 88 -16.70 6.11 8.57
C SER A 88 -16.47 6.81 7.24
N SER A 89 -15.42 7.63 7.14
CA SER A 89 -15.02 8.27 5.90
C SER A 89 -13.51 8.54 5.86
N LEU A 90 -12.98 8.55 4.64
CA LEU A 90 -11.61 8.93 4.35
C LEU A 90 -11.65 9.87 3.14
N SER A 91 -11.06 11.05 3.27
CA SER A 91 -11.02 12.05 2.20
C SER A 91 -9.64 12.69 2.13
N TRP A 92 -9.16 12.93 0.93
CA TRP A 92 -7.95 13.69 0.66
C TRP A 92 -8.27 14.76 -0.39
N PRO A 93 -7.51 15.86 -0.46
CA PRO A 93 -7.71 16.83 -1.53
C PRO A 93 -7.51 16.14 -2.88
N VAL A 94 -8.50 16.29 -3.77
CA VAL A 94 -8.30 15.95 -5.17
C VAL A 94 -7.28 16.97 -5.68
N ILE A 95 -6.13 16.49 -6.11
CA ILE A 95 -5.17 17.34 -6.81
C ILE A 95 -5.87 17.67 -8.14
N ASP A 96 -6.37 18.89 -8.29
CA ASP A 96 -6.82 19.37 -9.59
C ASP A 96 -5.61 19.31 -10.51
N ALA A 97 -5.65 18.44 -11.53
CA ALA A 97 -4.59 18.27 -12.52
C ALA A 97 -4.40 19.49 -13.45
N ASN A 98 -4.91 20.66 -13.05
CA ASN A 98 -4.88 21.93 -13.78
C ASN A 98 -4.06 23.02 -13.05
N SER A 99 -3.24 22.67 -12.06
CA SER A 99 -2.24 23.59 -11.50
C SER A 99 -0.87 23.38 -12.15
N GLU A 100 -0.79 23.61 -13.46
CA GLU A 100 0.38 24.13 -14.18
C GLU A 100 -0.06 24.72 -15.54
#